data_AF-A0AAV0NLA3-F1
#
_entry.id   AF-A0AAV0NLA3-F1
#
_cell.length_a   1.000
_cell.length_b   1.000
_cell.length_c   1.000
_cell.angle_alpha   90.00
_cell.angle_beta   90.00
_cell.angle_gamma   90.00
#
_symmetry.space_group_name_H-M   'P 1'
#
loop_
_entity.id
_entity.type
_entity.pdbx_description
1 polymer ?
#
loop_
_entity_poly.entity_id
_entity_poly.type
_entity_poly.pdbx_seq_one_letter_code
_entity_poly.pdbx_strand_id
1 'polypeptide(L)' 'MCGVEDPDGKPVLLCSWNDDSVGLYELPSFAEKGRIFAKGEVRTIKGGPGGLVFTGDATGLLTVWKLAAKASGAAMAE' A
#
# COMPACT_ATOMS: atom_id res chain seq x y z
N MET A 1 9.58 -0.34 5.89
CA MET A 1 8.62 -1.47 5.83
C MET A 1 7.53 -1.29 6.87
N CYS A 2 6.29 -1.67 6.55
CA CYS A 2 5.14 -1.63 7.49
C CYS A 2 4.15 -2.75 7.13
N GLY A 3 3.64 -3.48 8.14
CA GLY A 3 2.57 -4.46 7.95
C GLY A 3 1.20 -3.83 8.22
N VAL A 4 0.23 -4.14 7.37
CA VAL A 4 -1.17 -3.68 7.49
C VAL A 4 -2.13 -4.81 7.11
N GLU A 5 -3.40 -4.65 7.41
CA GLU A 5 -4.46 -5.55 6.94
C GLU A 5 -5.15 -4.95 5.72
N ASP A 6 -5.43 -5.76 4.71
CA ASP A 6 -6.33 -5.38 3.62
C ASP A 6 -7.81 -5.45 4.09
N PRO A 7 -8.78 -5.01 3.27
CA PRO A 7 -10.19 -5.02 3.67
C PRO A 7 -10.79 -6.39 3.95
N ASP A 8 -10.16 -7.48 3.49
CA ASP A 8 -10.57 -8.85 3.81
C ASP A 8 -9.94 -9.34 5.13
N GLY A 9 -9.18 -8.48 5.83
CA GLY A 9 -8.42 -8.84 7.03
C GLY A 9 -7.13 -9.61 6.74
N LYS A 10 -6.66 -9.65 5.48
CA LYS A 10 -5.44 -10.38 5.13
C LYS A 10 -4.21 -9.52 5.34
N PRO A 11 -3.11 -10.06 5.90
CA PRO A 11 -1.90 -9.30 6.13
C PRO A 11 -1.19 -8.95 4.81
N VAL A 12 -0.79 -7.68 4.69
CA VAL A 12 -0.04 -7.12 3.56
C VAL A 12 1.20 -6.40 4.08
N LEU A 13 2.34 -6.68 3.47
CA LEU A 13 3.60 -5.99 3.72
C LEU A 13 3.77 -4.85 2.71
N LEU A 14 3.97 -3.63 3.21
CA LEU A 14 4.46 -2.51 2.42
C LEU A 14 5.97 -2.35 2.60
N CYS A 15 6.69 -2.30 1.49
CA CYS A 15 8.16 -2.16 1.48
C CYS A 15 8.58 -1.03 0.54
N SER A 16 9.30 -0.04 1.07
CA SER A 16 9.91 1.04 0.26
C SER A 16 11.17 0.54 -0.42
N TRP A 17 11.35 0.98 -1.67
CA TRP A 17 12.51 0.69 -2.49
C TRP A 17 13.23 2.01 -2.80
N ASN A 18 14.50 1.91 -3.19
CA ASN A 18 15.33 3.09 -3.52
C ASN A 18 15.04 3.63 -4.95
N ASP A 19 13.90 3.25 -5.53
CA ASP A 19 13.43 3.61 -6.88
C ASP A 19 12.13 4.45 -6.81
N ASP A 20 11.95 5.19 -5.71
CA ASP A 20 10.78 6.03 -5.42
C ASP A 20 9.44 5.27 -5.32
N SER A 21 9.50 3.93 -5.15
CA SER A 21 8.30 3.09 -5.06
C SER A 21 8.13 2.39 -3.72
N VAL A 22 6.90 1.98 -3.44
CA VAL A 22 6.54 1.09 -2.33
C VAL A 22 5.81 -0.12 -2.90
N GLY A 23 6.40 -1.30 -2.80
CA GLY A 23 5.76 -2.56 -3.16
C GLY A 23 4.79 -3.04 -2.07
N LEU A 24 3.67 -3.61 -2.48
CA LEU A 24 2.68 -4.25 -1.61
C LEU A 24 2.72 -5.76 -1.85
N TYR A 25 2.91 -6.55 -0.79
CA TYR A 25 3.06 -8.00 -0.89
C TYR A 25 2.08 -8.74 0.02
N GLU A 26 1.41 -9.75 -0.52
CA GLU A 26 0.58 -10.67 0.27
C GLU A 26 1.47 -11.50 1.20
N LEU A 27 1.00 -11.74 2.43
CA LEU A 27 1.65 -12.69 3.32
C LEU A 27 0.83 -13.98 3.45
N PRO A 28 1.50 -15.15 3.58
CA PRO A 28 2.95 -15.33 3.67
C PRO A 28 3.65 -15.51 2.32
N SER A 29 2.93 -15.45 1.20
CA SER A 29 3.46 -15.82 -0.13
C SER A 29 4.47 -14.84 -0.71
N PHE A 30 4.50 -13.59 -0.23
CA PHE A 30 5.23 -12.46 -0.81
C PHE A 30 4.87 -12.18 -2.27
N ALA A 31 3.68 -12.57 -2.72
CA ALA A 31 3.19 -12.22 -4.05
C ALA A 31 2.90 -10.70 -4.13
N GLU A 32 3.42 -10.01 -5.15
CA GLU A 32 3.17 -8.58 -5.34
C GLU A 32 1.71 -8.34 -5.71
N LYS A 33 0.98 -7.56 -4.90
CA LYS A 33 -0.40 -7.12 -5.16
C LYS A 33 -0.45 -5.86 -6.00
N GLY A 34 0.59 -5.04 -5.91
CA GLY A 34 0.62 -3.71 -6.49
C GLY A 34 1.76 -2.86 -5.95
N ARG A 35 1.79 -1.62 -6.40
CA ARG A 35 2.89 -0.69 -6.14
C ARG A 35 2.36 0.73 -6.04
N ILE A 36 2.94 1.50 -5.12
CA ILE A 36 2.75 2.94 -4.98
C ILE A 36 3.97 3.63 -5.57
N PHE A 37 3.77 4.73 -6.29
CA PHE A 37 4.84 5.58 -6.80
C PHE A 37 4.77 6.95 -6.10
N ALA A 38 5.91 7.39 -5.57
CA ALA A 38 6.06 8.68 -4.91
C ALA A 38 6.82 9.68 -5.79
N LYS A 39 6.96 10.93 -5.35
CA LYS A 39 7.74 11.94 -6.08
C LYS A 39 9.24 11.83 -5.82
N GLY A 40 9.63 11.13 -4.76
CA GLY A 40 11.00 10.79 -4.45
C GLY A 40 11.04 9.60 -3.49
N GLU A 41 12.24 9.27 -3.02
CA GLU A 41 12.48 8.08 -2.21
C GLU A 41 11.59 8.07 -0.97
N VAL A 42 10.80 7.00 -0.78
CA VAL A 42 9.94 6.85 0.39
C VAL A 42 10.78 6.44 1.59
N ARG A 43 10.90 7.35 2.56
CA ARG A 43 11.75 7.15 3.76
C ARG A 43 10.99 6.70 4.99
N THR A 44 9.67 6.84 4.99
CA THR A 44 8.84 6.39 6.09
C THR A 44 7.53 5.79 5.59
N ILE A 45 7.13 4.69 6.22
CA ILE A 45 5.83 4.05 6.03
C ILE A 45 5.29 3.75 7.42
N LYS A 46 4.07 4.20 7.71
CA LYS A 46 3.39 3.95 9.00
C LYS A 46 1.94 3.55 8.79
N GLY A 47 1.51 2.52 9.50
CA GLY A 47 0.09 2.20 9.64
C GLY A 47 -0.56 3.15 10.63
N GLY A 48 -1.83 3.47 10.40
CA GLY A 48 -2.65 4.27 11.29
C GLY A 48 -4.04 3.67 11.50
N PRO A 49 -4.91 4.37 12.24
CA PRO A 49 -6.23 3.87 12.58
C PRO A 49 -7.10 3.62 11.33
N GLY A 50 -7.99 2.64 11.39
CA GLY A 50 -8.95 2.36 10.32
C GLY A 50 -8.34 1.80 9.03
N GLY A 51 -7.16 1.17 9.11
CA GLY A 51 -6.46 0.59 7.96
C GLY A 51 -5.82 1.63 7.04
N LEU A 52 -5.56 2.84 7.55
CA LEU A 52 -4.86 3.87 6.81
C LEU A 52 -3.35 3.62 6.80
N VAL A 53 -2.70 4.03 5.73
CA VAL A 53 -1.25 3.97 5.58
C VAL A 53 -0.72 5.34 5.19
N PHE A 54 0.36 5.74 5.83
CA PHE A 54 1.04 7.01 5.61
C PHE A 54 2.40 6.74 5.00
N THR A 55 2.69 7.41 3.89
CA THR A 55 4.02 7.41 3.26
C THR A 55 4.57 8.82 3.27
N GLY A 56 5.83 8.98 3.68
CA GLY A 56 6.57 10.25 3.57
C GLY A 56 7.78 10.05 2.67
N ASP A 57 7.93 10.92 1.67
CA ASP A 57 9.04 10.88 0.72
C ASP A 57 10.13 11.93 0.97
N ALA A 58 11.25 11.81 0.27
CA ALA A 58 12.40 12.70 0.38
C ALA A 58 12.11 14.15 -0.07
N THR A 59 10.99 14.41 -0.75
CA THR A 59 10.56 15.77 -1.11
C THR A 59 9.81 16.46 0.04
N GLY A 60 9.50 15.72 1.11
CA GLY A 60 8.66 16.18 2.21
C GLY A 60 7.16 15.99 1.97
N LEU A 61 6.77 15.32 0.87
CA LEU A 61 5.37 15.03 0.60
C LEU A 61 4.90 13.87 1.48
N LEU A 62 3.78 14.09 2.16
CA LEU A 62 3.06 13.07 2.91
C LEU A 62 1.80 12.67 2.14
N THR A 63 1.63 11.38 1.90
CA THR A 63 0.45 10.82 1.23
C THR A 63 -0.22 9.79 2.13
N VAL A 64 -1.55 9.85 2.16
CA VAL A 64 -2.40 8.92 2.92
C VAL A 64 -3.10 7.97 1.97
N TRP A 65 -3.02 6.69 2.27
CA TRP A 65 -3.56 5.61 1.47
C TRP A 65 -4.57 4.81 2.28
N LYS A 66 -5.55 4.26 1.58
CA LYS A 66 -6.44 3.21 2.11
C LYS A 66 -6.45 2.07 1.10
N LEU A 67 -6.14 0.85 1.54
CA LEU A 67 -6.20 -0.31 0.66
C LEU A 67 -7.67 -0.53 0.27
N ALA A 68 -7.93 -0.56 -1.03
CA ALA A 68 -9.26 -0.86 -1.55
C ALA A 68 -9.49 -2.37 -1.58
N ALA A 69 -10.74 -2.79 -1.38
CA ALA A 69 -11.11 -4.18 -1.62
C ALA A 69 -10.91 -4.48 -3.11
N LYS A 70 -10.54 -5.72 -3.45
CA LYS A 70 -10.50 -6.13 -4.84
C LYS A 70 -11.91 -5.96 -5.40
N ALA A 71 -12.08 -5.12 -6.43
CA ALA A 71 -13.37 -5.00 -7.09
C ALA A 71 -13.79 -6.39 -7.57
N SER A 72 -14.92 -6.89 -7.07
CA SER A 72 -15.56 -8.05 -7.67
C SER A 72 -16.11 -7.58 -9.03
N GLY A 73 -15.71 -8.23 -10.11
CA GLY A 73 -16.21 -7.95 -11.45
C GLY A 73 -17.66 -8.39 -11.65
N ALA A 74 -18.58 -7.89 -10.82
CA ALA A 74 -20.00 -8.11 -10.97
C ALA A 74 -20.66 -6.86 -11.58
N ALA A 75 -20.80 -6.92 -12.91
CA ALA A 75 -21.80 -6.28 -13.76
C ALA A 75 -21.91 -4.74 -13.75
N MET A 76 -21.39 -4.12 -14.81
CA MET A 76 -22.16 -3.10 -15.52
C MET A 76 -22.67 -3.73 -16.81
N ALA A 77 -23.93 -4.14 -16.79
CA ALA A 77 -24.75 -4.37 -17.97
C ALA A 77 -26.16 -3.89 -17.61
N GLU A 78 -26.48 -2.67 -18.03
CA GLU A 78 -27.83 -2.24 -18.45
C GLU A 78 -27.67 -1.12 -19.48
#